data_AF-A0A382DKL8-F1
#
_entry.id   AF-A0A382DKL8-F1
#
_cell.length_a   1.000
_cell.length_b   1.000
_cell.length_c   1.000
_cell.angle_alpha   90.00
_cell.angle_beta   90.00
_cell.angle_gamma   90.00
#
_symmetry.space_group_name_H-M   'P 1'
#
loop_
_entity.id
_entity.type
_entity.pdbx_description
1 polymer ?
#
loop_
_entity_poly.entity_id
_entity_poly.type
_entity_poly.pdbx_seq_one_letter_code
_entity_poly.pdbx_strand_id
1 'polypeptide(L)'
;MTIRSIQIISSKLFYKIILQMPDFNDFNPALPIPIKWSIGPNRFNQEEEQLSFTIPVESITHLIDHLQNLVNTKTQEGTVYDPRKKDQNKGKVKAKVVYLNSKVMTGEYGTFGLINPQKIENAPNTQGLF
;
A
#
# COMPACT_ATOMS: atom_id res chain seq x y z
N MET A 1 39.72 -14.70 3.52
CA MET A 1 39.02 -13.69 2.71
C MET A 1 37.80 -13.25 3.51
N THR A 2 37.89 -12.11 4.18
CA THR A 2 36.90 -11.67 5.18
C THR A 2 35.75 -10.95 4.50
N ILE A 3 34.55 -11.55 4.52
CA ILE A 3 33.33 -10.89 4.06
C ILE A 3 32.93 -9.89 5.15
N ARG A 4 33.13 -8.59 4.87
CA ARG A 4 32.58 -7.51 5.70
C ARG A 4 31.10 -7.38 5.37
N SER A 5 30.27 -7.65 6.38
CA SER A 5 28.84 -7.38 6.39
C SER A 5 28.54 -5.93 6.00
N ILE A 6 27.74 -5.74 4.95
CA ILE A 6 27.13 -4.45 4.58
C ILE A 6 25.98 -4.24 5.57
N GLN A 7 26.31 -3.64 6.71
CA GLN A 7 25.35 -3.17 7.68
C GLN A 7 25.12 -1.67 7.46
N ILE A 8 23.85 -1.29 7.36
CA ILE A 8 23.32 0.04 7.71
C ILE A 8 23.53 1.15 6.66
N ILE A 9 22.71 1.14 5.60
CA ILE A 9 22.33 2.38 4.88
C ILE A 9 20.81 2.53 4.74
N SER A 10 20.04 1.43 4.84
CA SER A 10 18.59 1.44 4.63
C SER A 10 17.80 2.29 5.63
N SER A 11 18.20 2.37 6.90
CA SER A 11 17.42 3.08 7.93
C SER A 11 17.42 4.60 7.76
N LYS A 12 18.58 5.23 7.53
CA LYS A 12 18.68 6.71 7.44
C LYS A 12 17.93 7.29 6.24
N LEU A 13 17.95 6.59 5.10
CA LEU A 13 17.22 7.02 3.91
C LEU A 13 15.70 6.86 4.09
N PHE A 14 15.27 5.79 4.77
CA PHE A 14 13.87 5.54 5.10
C PHE A 14 13.31 6.62 6.04
N TYR A 15 14.03 6.98 7.11
CA TYR A 15 13.65 8.07 8.01
C TYR A 15 13.55 9.42 7.30
N LYS A 16 14.46 9.71 6.38
CA LYS A 16 14.47 10.98 5.64
C LYS A 16 13.27 11.12 4.69
N ILE A 17 12.78 10.02 4.12
CA ILE A 17 11.57 10.00 3.27
C ILE A 17 10.31 10.22 4.11
N ILE A 18 10.23 9.65 5.32
CA ILE A 18 9.12 9.90 6.26
C ILE A 18 9.02 11.41 6.58
N LEU A 19 10.16 12.09 6.73
CA LEU A 19 10.23 13.51 7.09
C LEU A 19 9.95 14.50 5.93
N GLN A 20 9.90 14.05 4.67
CA GLN A 20 9.69 14.90 3.48
C GLN A 20 8.24 14.93 2.97
N MET A 21 7.26 14.57 3.81
CA MET A 21 5.85 14.81 3.52
C MET A 21 5.50 16.29 3.80
N PRO A 22 4.93 17.04 2.84
CA PRO A 22 4.54 18.44 3.05
C PRO A 22 3.35 18.55 4.02
N ASP A 23 3.43 19.54 4.91
CA ASP A 23 2.45 19.95 5.94
C ASP A 23 1.93 18.86 6.89
N PHE A 24 2.71 18.61 7.94
CA PHE A 24 2.48 17.63 9.00
C PHE A 24 1.41 18.03 10.05
N ASN A 25 0.76 19.19 9.92
CA ASN A 25 -0.15 19.65 10.98
C ASN A 25 -1.56 19.02 10.92
N ASP A 26 -2.03 18.59 9.73
CA ASP A 26 -3.39 18.04 9.55
C ASP A 26 -3.42 16.59 9.05
N PHE A 27 -2.26 16.01 8.70
CA PHE A 27 -2.17 14.62 8.27
C PHE A 27 -2.14 13.68 9.47
N ASN A 28 -3.27 13.02 9.73
CA ASN A 28 -3.43 12.02 10.80
C ASN A 28 -3.33 10.63 10.16
N PRO A 29 -2.17 9.96 10.22
CA PRO A 29 -1.97 8.70 9.52
C PRO A 29 -2.86 7.59 10.09
N ALA A 30 -3.42 6.77 9.22
CA ALA A 30 -4.13 5.57 9.62
C ALA A 30 -3.17 4.48 10.12
N LEU A 31 -1.92 4.47 9.63
CA LEU A 31 -0.93 3.44 9.95
C LEU A 31 0.20 4.03 10.81
N PRO A 32 0.65 3.29 11.85
CA PRO A 32 1.79 3.71 12.67
C PRO A 32 3.10 3.74 11.86
N ILE A 33 3.27 2.80 10.92
CA ILE A 33 4.40 2.77 9.97
C ILE A 33 3.85 2.59 8.55
N PRO A 34 4.28 3.42 7.57
CA PRO A 34 3.85 3.28 6.18
C PRO A 34 4.18 1.91 5.58
N ILE A 35 3.30 1.41 4.72
CA ILE A 35 3.55 0.25 3.88
C ILE A 35 4.37 0.69 2.67
N LYS A 36 5.43 -0.05 2.34
CA LYS A 36 6.17 0.17 1.10
C LYS A 36 5.64 -0.77 0.02
N TRP A 37 5.53 -0.31 -1.20
CA TRP A 37 5.51 -1.19 -2.37
C TRP A 37 6.66 -0.86 -3.32
N SER A 38 7.03 -1.83 -4.14
CA SER A 38 8.03 -1.65 -5.21
C SER A 38 7.72 -2.57 -6.37
N ILE A 39 8.07 -2.12 -7.57
CA ILE A 39 8.11 -2.96 -8.78
C ILE A 39 9.54 -3.43 -8.96
N GLY A 40 9.73 -4.72 -9.16
CA GLY A 40 11.04 -5.34 -9.39
C GLY A 40 10.92 -6.69 -10.08
N PRO A 41 12.03 -7.41 -10.31
CA PRO A 41 12.00 -8.70 -11.00
C PRO A 41 11.18 -9.73 -10.21
N ASN A 42 10.36 -10.50 -10.91
CA ASN A 42 9.59 -11.59 -10.34
C ASN A 42 10.52 -12.73 -9.92
N ARG A 43 10.34 -13.21 -8.68
CA ARG A 43 11.19 -14.26 -8.10
C ARG A 43 11.10 -15.62 -8.80
N PHE A 44 10.04 -15.86 -9.58
CA PHE A 44 9.79 -17.12 -10.28
C PHE A 44 10.01 -17.04 -11.79
N ASN A 45 9.88 -15.85 -12.39
CA ASN A 45 10.20 -15.58 -13.79
C ASN A 45 10.93 -14.24 -13.90
N GLN A 46 12.26 -14.26 -14.05
CA GLN A 46 13.07 -13.04 -14.05
C GLN A 46 12.84 -12.13 -15.27
N GLU A 47 12.13 -12.62 -16.30
CA GLU A 47 11.73 -11.82 -17.48
C GLU A 47 10.49 -10.95 -17.21
N GLU A 48 9.80 -11.15 -16.08
CA GLU A 48 8.60 -10.41 -15.71
C GLU A 48 8.84 -9.52 -14.49
N GLU A 49 8.11 -8.40 -14.42
CA GLU A 49 8.06 -7.54 -13.25
C GLU A 49 6.97 -8.00 -12.26
N GLN A 50 7.20 -7.78 -10.98
CA GLN A 50 6.27 -8.06 -9.89
C GLN A 50 6.14 -6.84 -8.97
N LEU A 51 4.89 -6.49 -8.64
CA LEU A 51 4.57 -5.59 -7.53
C LEU A 51 4.67 -6.35 -6.21
N SER A 52 5.50 -5.85 -5.30
CA SER A 52 5.65 -6.40 -3.95
C SER A 52 5.25 -5.38 -2.89
N PHE A 53 4.57 -5.83 -1.84
CA PHE A 53 4.26 -5.03 -0.66
C PHE A 53 5.12 -5.49 0.53
N THR A 54 5.75 -4.55 1.20
CA THR A 54 6.42 -4.74 2.49
C THR A 54 5.57 -4.06 3.56
N ILE A 55 4.84 -4.87 4.31
CA ILE A 55 3.91 -4.42 5.35
C ILE A 55 4.57 -4.62 6.72
N PRO A 56 4.81 -3.55 7.50
CA PRO A 56 5.25 -3.66 8.88
C PRO A 56 4.20 -4.41 9.72
N VAL A 57 4.62 -5.37 10.55
CA VAL A 57 3.70 -6.18 11.36
C VAL A 57 2.80 -5.32 12.25
N GLU A 58 3.34 -4.25 12.84
CA GLU A 58 2.63 -3.29 13.69
C GLU A 58 1.50 -2.54 12.96
N SER A 59 1.59 -2.45 11.63
CA SER A 59 0.60 -1.76 10.79
C SER A 59 -0.51 -2.68 10.28
N ILE A 60 -0.44 -4.00 10.50
CA ILE A 60 -1.41 -4.96 9.93
C ILE A 60 -2.82 -4.72 10.50
N THR A 61 -2.99 -4.68 11.82
CA THR A 61 -4.31 -4.47 12.44
C THR A 61 -4.90 -3.12 12.03
N HIS A 62 -4.08 -2.07 12.05
CA HIS A 62 -4.46 -0.72 11.63
C HIS A 62 -4.90 -0.67 10.15
N LEU A 63 -4.24 -1.43 9.27
CA LEU A 63 -4.64 -1.57 7.87
C LEU A 63 -6.00 -2.25 7.75
N ILE A 64 -6.24 -3.34 8.50
CA ILE A 64 -7.51 -4.06 8.50
C ILE A 64 -8.65 -3.12 8.94
N ASP A 65 -8.46 -2.41 10.05
CA ASP A 65 -9.43 -1.44 10.56
C ASP A 65 -9.71 -0.34 9.53
N HIS A 66 -8.66 0.19 8.89
CA HIS A 66 -8.81 1.19 7.85
C HIS A 66 -9.61 0.68 6.65
N LEU A 67 -9.35 -0.56 6.21
CA LEU A 67 -10.09 -1.18 5.11
C LEU A 67 -11.56 -1.38 5.45
N GLN A 68 -11.89 -1.84 6.67
CA GLN A 68 -13.27 -1.95 7.13
C GLN A 68 -13.97 -0.59 7.15
N ASN A 69 -13.28 0.44 7.64
CA ASN A 69 -13.81 1.80 7.66
C ASN A 69 -14.07 2.33 6.26
N LEU A 70 -13.19 2.04 5.28
CA LEU A 70 -13.42 2.40 3.87
C LEU A 70 -14.66 1.74 3.30
N VAL A 71 -14.88 0.45 3.59
CA VAL A 71 -16.07 -0.30 3.15
C VAL A 71 -17.37 0.35 3.67
N ASN A 72 -17.33 0.90 4.89
CA ASN A 72 -18.50 1.52 5.52
C ASN A 72 -18.73 2.99 5.13
N THR A 73 -17.73 3.67 4.57
CA THR A 73 -17.78 5.15 4.42
C THR A 73 -17.43 5.70 3.05
N LYS A 74 -16.56 5.03 2.28
CA LYS A 74 -15.94 5.59 1.06
C LYS A 74 -15.93 4.63 -0.13
N THR A 75 -17.00 3.86 -0.26
CA THR A 75 -17.20 2.98 -1.42
C THR A 75 -17.71 3.75 -2.63
N GLN A 76 -17.29 3.36 -3.83
CA GLN A 76 -17.80 3.90 -5.08
C GLN A 76 -17.91 2.84 -6.18
N GLU A 77 -18.65 3.13 -7.24
CA GLU A 77 -18.70 2.26 -8.42
C GLU A 77 -17.38 2.32 -9.19
N GLY A 78 -16.81 1.17 -9.49
CA GLY A 78 -15.53 1.02 -10.16
C GLY A 78 -15.57 -0.08 -11.23
N THR A 79 -14.47 -0.20 -11.96
CA THR A 79 -14.25 -1.31 -12.90
C THR A 79 -13.04 -2.09 -12.46
N VAL A 80 -13.21 -3.39 -12.22
CA VAL A 80 -12.15 -4.31 -11.82
C VAL A 80 -11.98 -5.40 -12.87
N TYR A 81 -10.88 -6.15 -12.79
CA TYR A 81 -10.62 -7.27 -13.67
C TYR A 81 -10.92 -8.60 -12.96
N ASP A 82 -11.80 -9.41 -13.52
CA ASP A 82 -12.08 -10.78 -13.08
C ASP A 82 -11.57 -11.77 -14.17
N PRO A 83 -10.46 -12.49 -13.93
CA PRO A 83 -9.88 -13.40 -14.93
C PRO A 83 -10.80 -14.56 -15.32
N ARG A 84 -11.85 -14.83 -14.52
CA ARG A 84 -12.82 -15.89 -14.80
C ARG A 84 -13.85 -15.47 -15.84
N LYS A 85 -14.06 -14.16 -16.05
CA LYS A 85 -15.04 -13.64 -17.02
C LYS A 85 -14.37 -13.31 -18.35
N LYS A 86 -14.14 -14.33 -19.18
CA LYS A 86 -13.56 -14.18 -20.53
C LYS A 86 -14.57 -13.72 -21.58
N ASP A 87 -15.40 -12.71 -21.27
CA ASP A 87 -16.36 -12.16 -22.23
C ASP A 87 -15.74 -11.08 -23.13
N GLN A 88 -16.57 -10.45 -23.98
CA GLN A 88 -16.19 -9.39 -24.91
C GLN A 88 -15.52 -8.17 -24.24
N ASN A 89 -15.71 -7.97 -22.94
CA ASN A 89 -15.11 -6.88 -22.17
C ASN A 89 -13.72 -7.23 -21.62
N LYS A 90 -13.10 -8.32 -22.09
CA LYS A 90 -11.76 -8.76 -21.69
C LYS A 90 -11.64 -8.85 -20.16
N GLY A 91 -12.60 -9.44 -19.46
CA GLY A 91 -12.52 -9.59 -17.99
C GLY A 91 -12.87 -8.36 -17.17
N LYS A 92 -13.26 -7.23 -17.78
CA LYS A 92 -13.67 -6.03 -17.03
C LYS A 92 -15.09 -6.18 -16.48
N VAL A 93 -15.26 -6.01 -15.18
CA VAL A 93 -16.54 -6.07 -14.49
C VAL A 93 -16.78 -4.83 -13.64
N LYS A 94 -18.03 -4.37 -13.56
CA LYS A 94 -18.43 -3.31 -12.62
C LYS A 94 -18.54 -3.88 -11.21
N ALA A 95 -18.02 -3.15 -10.24
CA ALA A 95 -18.07 -3.53 -8.83
C ALA A 95 -18.02 -2.30 -7.93
N LYS A 96 -18.59 -2.41 -6.74
CA LYS A 96 -18.39 -1.47 -5.65
C LYS A 96 -16.98 -1.65 -5.09
N VAL A 97 -16.17 -0.59 -5.10
CA VAL A 97 -14.75 -0.62 -4.77
C VAL A 97 -14.39 0.40 -3.69
N VAL A 98 -13.26 0.16 -3.03
CA VAL A 98 -12.53 1.13 -2.22
C VAL A 98 -11.16 1.37 -2.84
N TYR A 99 -10.57 2.55 -2.62
CA TYR A 99 -9.25 2.88 -3.13
C TYR A 99 -8.25 3.00 -1.99
N LEU A 100 -7.08 2.37 -2.15
CA LEU A 100 -5.93 2.56 -1.29
C LEU A 100 -4.84 3.24 -2.11
N ASN A 101 -4.61 4.52 -1.82
CA ASN A 101 -3.71 5.35 -2.61
C ASN A 101 -2.29 5.34 -2.03
N SER A 102 -1.31 5.53 -2.91
CA SER A 102 0.10 5.64 -2.56
C SER A 102 0.73 6.87 -3.19
N LYS A 103 1.70 7.46 -2.49
CA LYS A 103 2.67 8.36 -3.14
C LYS A 103 3.69 7.51 -3.89
N VAL A 104 3.84 7.75 -5.19
CA VAL A 104 4.84 7.10 -6.05
C VAL A 104 6.16 7.87 -5.94
N MET A 105 7.26 7.14 -5.94
CA MET A 105 8.63 7.63 -5.99
C MET A 105 9.42 6.83 -7.02
N THR A 106 10.28 7.52 -7.76
CA THR A 106 11.18 6.90 -8.72
C THR A 106 12.60 7.27 -8.35
N GLY A 107 13.50 6.29 -8.33
CA GLY A 107 14.92 6.51 -8.07
C GLY A 107 15.79 5.49 -8.78
N GLU A 108 17.10 5.51 -8.46
CA GLU A 108 18.11 4.64 -9.09
C GLU A 108 17.82 3.13 -8.94
N TYR A 109 16.98 2.76 -7.98
CA TYR A 109 16.61 1.37 -7.67
C TYR A 109 15.21 0.99 -8.16
N GLY A 110 14.62 1.78 -9.06
CA GLY A 110 13.31 1.53 -9.67
C GLY A 110 12.16 2.33 -9.06
N THR A 111 10.94 1.96 -9.45
CA THR A 111 9.70 2.60 -8.99
C THR A 111 9.19 1.94 -7.72
N PHE A 112 8.91 2.76 -6.71
CA PHE A 112 8.39 2.32 -5.43
C PHE A 112 7.42 3.36 -4.87
N GLY A 113 6.75 3.05 -3.77
CA GLY A 113 5.86 4.01 -3.14
C GLY A 113 5.57 3.67 -1.70
N LEU A 114 4.92 4.63 -1.03
CA LEU A 114 4.49 4.51 0.35
C LEU A 114 2.98 4.71 0.45
N ILE A 115 2.34 3.75 1.12
CA ILE A 115 0.94 3.79 1.51
C ILE A 115 0.88 4.14 2.99
N ASN A 116 0.35 5.31 3.28
CA ASN A 116 -0.13 5.69 4.60
C ASN A 116 -1.38 6.54 4.37
N PRO A 117 -2.59 5.96 4.40
CA PRO A 117 -3.80 6.73 4.17
C PRO A 117 -4.12 7.62 5.38
N GLN A 118 -4.91 8.67 5.16
CA GLN A 118 -5.48 9.45 6.26
C GLN A 118 -6.43 8.58 7.07
N LYS A 119 -6.33 8.65 8.40
CA LYS A 119 -7.28 8.03 9.33
C LYS A 119 -8.70 8.53 9.04
N ILE A 120 -9.66 7.61 9.01
CA ILE A 120 -11.08 7.97 8.87
C ILE A 120 -11.61 8.23 10.27
N GLU A 121 -11.92 9.48 10.56
CA GLU A 121 -12.54 9.88 11.82
C GLU A 121 -14.02 9.48 11.84
N ASN A 122 -14.54 9.14 13.02
CA ASN A 122 -15.95 8.76 13.22
C ASN A 122 -16.44 7.55 12.40
N ALA A 123 -15.53 6.65 12.02
CA ALA A 123 -15.96 5.41 11.40
C ALA A 123 -16.82 4.60 12.41
N PRO A 124 -17.95 4.02 11.95
CA PRO A 124 -18.81 3.25 12.84
C PRO A 124 -18.00 2.10 13.45
N ASN A 125 -18.06 2.00 14.78
CA ASN A 125 -17.27 1.06 15.57
C ASN A 125 -17.47 -0.36 15.00
N THR A 126 -16.40 -1.01 14.53
CA THR A 126 -16.47 -2.31 13.84
C THR A 126 -16.61 -3.50 14.80
N GLN A 127 -16.79 -3.22 16.10
CA GLN A 127 -17.18 -4.21 17.11
C GLN A 127 -18.57 -4.79 16.79
N GLY A 128 -18.61 -5.89 16.03
CA GLY A 128 -19.83 -6.67 15.79
C GLY A 128 -20.18 -6.97 14.32
N LEU A 129 -19.26 -6.77 13.36
CA LEU A 129 -19.52 -7.11 11.95
C LEU A 129 -19.03 -8.50 11.50
N PHE A 130 -18.75 -9.40 12.44
CA PHE A 130 -18.54 -10.84 12.17
C PHE A 130 -19.25 -11.69 13.21
#